data_AF-A0A8H5WH52-F1
#
_entry.id   AF-A0A8H5WH52-F1
#
_cell.length_a   1.000
_cell.length_b   1.000
_cell.length_c   1.000
_cell.angle_alpha   90.00
_cell.angle_beta   90.00
_cell.angle_gamma   90.00
#
_symmetry.space_group_name_H-M   'P 1'
#
loop_
_entity.id
_entity.type
_entity.pdbx_description
1 polymer ?
#
loop_
_entity_poly.entity_id
_entity_poly.type
_entity_poly.pdbx_seq_one_letter_code
_entity_poly.pdbx_strand_id
1 'polypeptide(L)'
;MSDQKIPSVIKRPLPNGVIYDMSTAGQVRITLPESSTWSSGLHWHESHDEYLKVVKGTIRVRLGDSRQVISASDGNQPEIKVPRYAWHEWQRAAPDGQEVVVVERTEPDDNDKAIFFWNLNGVILNSPKMFSDETSVVSRLPSRLQGLFLDVWIPLNLYIIFRCLDNIPVFLNVPDLSRVSDDRLRGLLQSIDTVISHLILLVASCVGFVLGLQPVQQKYTPDDAYSTWQSRRQNVKKTA
;
A
#
# COMPACT_ATOMS: atom_id res chain seq x y z
N MET A 1 -16.52 -2.67 -24.67
CA MET A 1 -16.12 -2.45 -23.27
C MET A 1 -16.19 -3.80 -22.61
N SER A 2 -15.08 -4.38 -22.15
CA SER A 2 -15.13 -5.72 -21.57
C SER A 2 -15.89 -5.65 -20.23
N ASP A 3 -16.94 -6.45 -20.09
CA ASP A 3 -17.70 -6.72 -18.85
C ASP A 3 -16.86 -7.45 -17.79
N GLN A 4 -15.59 -7.09 -17.64
CA GLN A 4 -14.74 -7.69 -16.64
C GLN A 4 -15.07 -7.05 -15.29
N LYS A 5 -15.96 -7.71 -14.55
CA LYS A 5 -16.29 -7.34 -13.18
C LYS A 5 -15.01 -7.25 -12.35
N ILE A 6 -14.71 -6.04 -11.87
CA ILE A 6 -13.55 -5.79 -11.01
C ILE A 6 -13.77 -6.55 -9.69
N PRO A 7 -12.82 -7.41 -9.27
CA PRO A 7 -13.01 -8.24 -8.10
C PRO A 7 -12.97 -7.43 -6.81
N SER A 8 -13.90 -7.70 -5.90
CA SER A 8 -13.86 -7.21 -4.52
C SER A 8 -12.86 -7.97 -3.65
N VAL A 9 -12.50 -9.20 -4.06
CA VAL A 9 -11.51 -10.04 -3.36
C VAL A 9 -10.32 -10.30 -4.27
N ILE A 10 -9.12 -9.87 -3.83
CA ILE A 10 -7.87 -10.04 -4.58
C ILE A 10 -6.92 -10.92 -3.77
N LYS A 11 -6.31 -11.91 -4.43
CA LYS A 11 -5.37 -12.85 -3.81
C LYS A 11 -4.00 -12.75 -4.47
N ARG A 12 -2.95 -12.69 -3.65
CA ARG A 12 -1.56 -12.83 -4.09
C ARG A 12 -0.99 -14.18 -3.64
N PRO A 13 -0.19 -14.85 -4.47
CA PRO A 13 0.43 -16.12 -4.10
C PRO A 13 1.58 -15.93 -3.10
N LEU A 14 1.98 -17.03 -2.46
CA LEU A 14 3.21 -17.11 -1.66
C LEU A 14 4.46 -16.79 -2.52
N PRO A 15 5.57 -16.32 -1.92
CA PRO A 15 5.83 -16.19 -0.48
C PRO A 15 5.15 -14.99 0.19
N ASN A 16 4.88 -13.90 -0.55
CA ASN A 16 4.19 -12.71 -0.04
C ASN A 16 2.66 -12.86 -0.11
N GLY A 17 2.14 -14.03 0.26
CA GLY A 17 0.74 -14.38 0.10
C GLY A 17 -0.17 -13.48 0.94
N VAL A 18 -1.22 -12.94 0.35
CA VAL A 18 -2.17 -12.08 1.06
C VAL A 18 -3.49 -12.04 0.30
N ILE A 19 -4.59 -11.96 1.04
CA ILE A 19 -5.93 -11.80 0.52
C ILE A 19 -6.45 -10.44 0.98
N TYR A 20 -6.83 -9.61 0.03
CA TYR A 20 -7.53 -8.35 0.26
C TYR A 20 -9.01 -8.55 -0.05
N ASP A 21 -9.86 -8.27 0.91
CA ASP A 21 -11.31 -8.26 0.73
C ASP A 21 -11.85 -6.83 0.98
N MET A 22 -12.30 -6.22 -0.11
CA MET A 22 -12.85 -4.87 -0.21
C MET A 22 -14.37 -4.92 -0.43
N SER A 23 -15.04 -6.02 -0.07
CA SER A 23 -16.50 -6.14 -0.23
C SER A 23 -17.29 -5.21 0.68
N THR A 24 -16.67 -4.71 1.75
CA THR A 24 -17.28 -3.75 2.68
C THR A 24 -16.68 -2.38 2.43
N ALA A 25 -17.51 -1.39 2.10
CA ALA A 25 -17.06 -0.02 1.90
C ALA A 25 -16.39 0.53 3.17
N GLY A 26 -15.34 1.35 2.98
CA GLY A 26 -14.64 2.05 4.07
C GLY A 26 -13.64 1.20 4.88
N GLN A 27 -13.53 -0.09 4.58
CA GLN A 27 -12.55 -0.96 5.21
C GLN A 27 -12.01 -2.00 4.23
N VAL A 28 -10.84 -2.54 4.56
CA VAL A 28 -10.25 -3.67 3.85
C VAL A 28 -9.90 -4.76 4.85
N ARG A 29 -10.46 -5.95 4.63
CA ARG A 29 -10.10 -7.14 5.40
C ARG A 29 -8.89 -7.80 4.74
N ILE A 30 -7.79 -7.85 5.47
CA ILE A 30 -6.51 -8.41 5.03
C ILE A 30 -6.29 -9.73 5.74
N THR A 31 -6.18 -10.81 4.97
CA THR A 31 -5.89 -12.15 5.48
C THR A 31 -4.52 -12.59 5.02
N LEU A 32 -3.66 -12.95 5.98
CA LEU A 32 -2.33 -13.47 5.73
C LEU A 32 -2.33 -14.99 6.01
N PRO A 33 -2.18 -15.84 4.98
CA PRO A 33 -2.08 -17.28 5.17
C PRO A 33 -0.83 -17.62 5.98
N GLU A 34 -0.80 -18.85 6.49
CA GLU A 34 0.37 -19.43 7.14
C GLU A 34 1.59 -19.34 6.20
N SER A 35 2.77 -19.11 6.78
CA SER A 35 4.03 -18.93 6.03
C SER A 35 4.12 -17.71 5.12
N SER A 36 3.12 -16.81 5.11
CA SER A 36 3.25 -15.55 4.37
C SER A 36 4.37 -14.68 4.94
N THR A 37 5.24 -14.18 4.06
CA THR A 37 6.28 -13.19 4.38
C THR A 37 5.81 -11.76 4.14
N TRP A 38 4.51 -11.55 3.88
CA TRP A 38 3.96 -10.24 3.62
C TRP A 38 4.10 -9.31 4.83
N SER A 39 4.50 -8.06 4.56
CA SER A 39 4.31 -6.92 5.48
C SER A 39 3.61 -5.78 4.75
N SER A 40 3.03 -4.86 5.52
CA SER A 40 2.49 -3.60 4.97
C SER A 40 3.57 -2.70 4.37
N GLY A 41 4.85 -2.98 4.68
CA GLY A 41 5.96 -2.05 4.48
C GLY A 41 5.91 -0.90 5.49
N LEU A 42 7.07 -0.30 5.75
CA LEU A 42 7.19 0.88 6.61
C LEU A 42 6.71 2.12 5.86
N HIS A 43 5.68 2.78 6.37
CA HIS A 43 5.07 3.94 5.74
C HIS A 43 4.37 4.86 6.76
N TRP A 44 3.83 5.97 6.29
CA TRP A 44 2.90 6.83 7.04
C TRP A 44 1.80 7.40 6.14
N HIS A 45 0.79 7.96 6.80
CA HIS A 45 -0.32 8.69 6.19
C HIS A 45 -0.28 10.15 6.65
N GLU A 46 -0.60 11.11 5.79
CA GLU A 46 -0.59 12.55 6.10
C GLU A 46 -1.99 13.14 6.24
N SER A 47 -2.96 12.57 5.52
CA SER A 47 -4.36 13.01 5.52
C SER A 47 -5.32 12.06 6.25
N HIS A 48 -4.91 10.81 6.49
CA HIS A 48 -5.74 9.81 7.16
C HIS A 48 -5.12 9.34 8.49
N ASP A 49 -5.96 9.25 9.52
CA ASP A 49 -5.66 8.33 10.61
C ASP A 49 -6.01 6.91 10.12
N GLU A 50 -5.24 5.91 10.50
CA GLU A 50 -5.53 4.50 10.23
C GLU A 50 -5.92 3.76 11.52
N TYR A 51 -6.78 2.76 11.38
CA TYR A 51 -7.14 1.85 12.46
C TYR A 51 -6.93 0.40 12.02
N LEU A 52 -6.18 -0.36 12.82
CA LEU A 52 -5.85 -1.76 12.60
C LEU A 52 -6.58 -2.61 13.62
N LYS A 53 -7.66 -3.29 13.22
CA LYS A 53 -8.38 -4.22 14.07
C LYS A 53 -7.89 -5.65 13.85
N VAL A 54 -7.28 -6.26 14.85
CA VAL A 54 -6.83 -7.66 14.80
C VAL A 54 -8.02 -8.55 15.09
N VAL A 55 -8.49 -9.25 14.06
CA VAL A 55 -9.69 -10.12 14.15
C VAL A 55 -9.30 -11.56 14.48
N LYS A 56 -8.15 -12.02 13.98
CA LYS A 56 -7.66 -13.39 14.18
C LYS A 56 -6.13 -13.42 14.16
N GLY A 57 -5.56 -14.30 14.98
CA GLY A 57 -4.12 -14.55 15.02
C GLY A 57 -3.34 -13.45 15.76
N THR A 58 -2.04 -13.39 15.49
CA THR A 58 -1.12 -12.48 16.16
C THR A 58 -0.28 -11.71 15.16
N ILE A 59 -0.27 -10.39 15.30
CA ILE A 59 0.54 -9.49 14.48
C ILE A 59 1.69 -8.89 15.27
N ARG A 60 2.76 -8.56 14.58
CA ARG A 60 3.79 -7.63 15.05
C ARG A 60 3.54 -6.29 14.40
N VAL A 61 3.46 -5.24 15.20
CA VAL A 61 3.27 -3.86 14.75
C VAL A 61 4.47 -3.04 15.18
N ARG A 62 5.03 -2.27 14.25
CA ARG A 62 5.90 -1.14 14.53
C ARG A 62 5.03 0.12 14.48
N LEU A 63 5.12 0.96 15.51
CA LEU A 63 4.47 2.27 15.56
C LEU A 63 5.47 3.27 16.16
N GLY A 64 6.03 4.13 15.31
CA GLY A 64 7.20 4.94 15.62
C GLY A 64 8.37 4.05 16.04
N ASP A 65 8.85 4.28 17.25
CA ASP A 65 9.94 3.50 17.87
C ASP A 65 9.44 2.26 18.62
N SER A 66 8.13 2.15 18.85
CA SER A 66 7.54 1.02 19.56
C SER A 66 7.39 -0.17 18.63
N ARG A 67 7.73 -1.35 19.14
CA ARG A 67 7.42 -2.65 18.51
C ARG A 67 6.55 -3.44 19.48
N GLN A 68 5.39 -3.87 19.01
CA GLN A 68 4.38 -4.54 19.83
C GLN A 68 3.95 -5.83 19.16
N VAL A 69 3.57 -6.81 19.97
CA VAL A 69 2.95 -8.06 19.52
C VAL A 69 1.52 -8.06 20.03
N ILE A 70 0.57 -8.17 19.12
CA ILE A 70 -0.85 -7.98 19.40
C ILE A 70 -1.61 -9.19 18.91
N SER A 71 -2.32 -9.85 19.82
CA SER A 71 -3.05 -11.10 19.58
C SER A 71 -4.55 -10.87 19.72
N ALA A 72 -5.32 -11.45 18.80
CA ALA A 72 -6.76 -11.59 18.95
C ALA A 72 -7.12 -12.92 19.64
N SER A 73 -8.25 -12.92 20.33
CA SER A 73 -8.95 -14.12 20.82
C SER A 73 -10.45 -13.98 20.56
N ASP A 74 -11.21 -15.06 20.70
CA ASP A 74 -12.65 -15.08 20.41
C ASP A 74 -13.45 -14.01 21.17
N GLY A 75 -12.98 -13.61 22.36
CA GLY A 75 -13.58 -12.55 23.18
C GLY A 75 -12.89 -11.19 23.12
N ASN A 76 -11.75 -11.06 22.42
CA ASN A 76 -10.98 -9.82 22.38
C ASN A 76 -10.32 -9.61 21.00
N GLN A 77 -10.80 -8.62 20.26
CA GLN A 77 -10.27 -8.22 18.96
C GLN A 77 -9.73 -6.79 19.07
N PRO A 78 -8.46 -6.61 19.49
CA PRO A 78 -7.90 -5.29 19.76
C PRO A 78 -7.84 -4.46 18.48
N GLU A 79 -8.10 -3.15 18.62
CA GLU A 79 -7.96 -2.15 17.56
C GLU A 79 -6.89 -1.13 17.95
N ILE A 80 -5.99 -0.85 17.01
CA ILE A 80 -4.86 0.06 17.18
C ILE A 80 -5.14 1.29 16.33
N LYS A 81 -5.10 2.48 16.93
CA LYS A 81 -5.08 3.73 16.18
C LYS A 81 -3.65 4.07 15.77
N VAL A 82 -3.46 4.29 14.48
CA VAL A 82 -2.24 4.81 13.86
C VAL A 82 -2.53 6.27 13.46
N PRO A 83 -2.07 7.26 14.23
CA PRO A 83 -2.32 8.65 13.89
C PRO A 83 -1.52 9.06 12.65
N ARG A 84 -2.01 10.09 11.94
CA ARG A 84 -1.27 10.76 10.85
C ARG A 84 0.18 11.04 11.25
N TYR A 85 1.07 10.96 10.28
CA TYR A 85 2.53 11.11 10.37
C TYR A 85 3.24 10.05 11.22
N ALA A 86 2.52 9.14 11.89
CA ALA A 86 3.14 8.05 12.60
C ALA A 86 3.65 7.01 11.59
N TRP A 87 4.96 6.77 11.64
CA TRP A 87 5.58 5.70 10.89
C TRP A 87 5.13 4.36 11.45
N HIS A 88 4.63 3.48 10.60
CA HIS A 88 4.13 2.20 11.03
C HIS A 88 4.33 1.11 9.98
N GLU A 89 4.38 -0.12 10.48
CA GLU A 89 4.43 -1.33 9.69
C GLU A 89 3.75 -2.43 10.49
N TRP A 90 3.03 -3.33 9.84
CA TRP A 90 2.62 -4.57 10.48
C TRP A 90 2.81 -5.79 9.59
N GLN A 91 2.94 -6.92 10.25
CA GLN A 91 3.09 -8.24 9.64
C GLN A 91 2.66 -9.32 10.63
N ARG A 92 2.70 -10.57 10.20
CA ARG A 92 2.56 -11.73 11.09
C ARG A 92 3.64 -11.68 12.19
N ALA A 93 3.29 -12.04 13.42
CA ALA A 93 4.29 -12.07 14.51
C ALA A 93 5.28 -13.24 14.38
N ALA A 94 4.82 -14.36 13.80
CA ALA A 94 5.60 -15.57 13.56
C ALA A 94 5.29 -16.16 12.18
N PRO A 95 6.31 -16.66 11.43
CA PRO A 95 6.11 -17.25 10.10
C PRO A 95 5.23 -18.52 10.13
N ASP A 96 5.45 -19.36 11.14
CA ASP A 96 4.81 -20.64 11.41
C ASP A 96 3.54 -20.52 12.28
N GLY A 97 3.08 -19.30 12.56
CA GLY A 97 1.85 -19.07 13.30
C GLY A 97 0.58 -19.42 12.52
N GLN A 98 -0.57 -19.35 13.19
CA GLN A 98 -1.90 -19.50 12.57
C GLN A 98 -2.20 -18.38 11.58
N GLU A 99 -3.14 -18.59 10.65
CA GLU A 99 -3.69 -17.54 9.80
C GLU A 99 -4.00 -16.24 10.59
N VAL A 100 -3.61 -15.10 10.01
CA VAL A 100 -3.80 -13.77 10.60
C VAL A 100 -4.86 -13.05 9.79
N VAL A 101 -5.79 -12.37 10.47
CA VAL A 101 -6.78 -11.50 9.84
C VAL A 101 -6.80 -10.15 10.54
N VAL A 102 -6.59 -9.10 9.77
CA VAL A 102 -6.69 -7.70 10.19
C VAL A 102 -7.74 -6.99 9.34
N VAL A 103 -8.50 -6.08 9.94
CA VAL A 103 -9.34 -5.12 9.22
C VAL A 103 -8.67 -3.76 9.33
N GLU A 104 -8.37 -3.16 8.18
CA GLU A 104 -7.84 -1.80 8.07
C GLU A 104 -8.97 -0.85 7.65
N ARG A 105 -9.07 0.29 8.33
CA ARG A 105 -9.97 1.39 7.96
C ARG A 105 -9.28 2.72 8.21
N THR A 106 -9.73 3.77 7.54
CA THR A 106 -9.16 5.12 7.64
C THR A 106 -10.17 6.16 8.10
N GLU A 107 -9.68 7.26 8.64
CA GLU A 107 -10.46 8.45 8.95
C GLU A 107 -9.79 9.70 8.35
N PRO A 108 -10.45 10.42 7.42
CA PRO A 108 -11.84 10.25 6.99
C PRO A 108 -12.13 8.92 6.26
N ASP A 109 -13.37 8.46 6.36
CA ASP A 109 -13.86 7.29 5.61
C ASP A 109 -14.35 7.75 4.22
N ASP A 110 -13.41 7.94 3.31
CA ASP A 110 -13.68 8.33 1.92
C ASP A 110 -13.49 7.16 0.94
N ASN A 111 -13.24 5.94 1.44
CA ASN A 111 -12.95 4.75 0.64
C ASN A 111 -11.62 4.80 -0.16
N ASP A 112 -10.75 5.79 0.05
CA ASP A 112 -9.45 5.87 -0.66
C ASP A 112 -8.56 4.66 -0.32
N LYS A 113 -8.69 4.07 0.88
CA LYS A 113 -7.99 2.83 1.27
C LYS A 113 -8.33 1.65 0.33
N ALA A 114 -9.59 1.47 -0.05
CA ALA A 114 -9.98 0.41 -1.00
C ALA A 114 -9.46 0.70 -2.41
N ILE A 115 -9.55 1.97 -2.85
CA ILE A 115 -9.01 2.44 -4.13
C ILE A 115 -7.51 2.19 -4.23
N PHE A 116 -6.78 2.40 -3.13
CA PHE A 116 -5.36 2.10 -3.02
C PHE A 116 -5.09 0.61 -3.28
N PHE A 117 -5.79 -0.30 -2.59
CA PHE A 117 -5.54 -1.73 -2.75
C PHE A 117 -5.98 -2.27 -4.12
N TRP A 118 -7.05 -1.74 -4.71
CA TRP A 118 -7.43 -2.06 -6.09
C TRP A 118 -6.32 -1.70 -7.07
N ASN A 119 -5.77 -0.48 -6.99
CA ASN A 119 -4.75 -0.02 -7.93
C ASN A 119 -3.39 -0.66 -7.68
N LEU A 120 -2.97 -0.79 -6.42
CA LEU A 120 -1.73 -1.47 -6.05
C LEU A 120 -1.71 -2.90 -6.58
N ASN A 121 -2.76 -3.67 -6.31
CA ASN A 121 -2.81 -5.06 -6.76
C ASN A 121 -3.05 -5.15 -8.27
N GLY A 122 -3.80 -4.20 -8.85
CA GLY A 122 -3.98 -4.09 -10.29
C GLY A 122 -2.64 -3.96 -11.02
N VAL A 123 -1.74 -3.12 -10.53
CA VAL A 123 -0.37 -3.01 -11.07
C VAL A 123 0.41 -4.29 -10.85
N ILE A 124 0.52 -4.78 -9.61
CA ILE A 124 1.35 -5.94 -9.26
C ILE A 124 0.94 -7.21 -10.04
N LEU A 125 -0.36 -7.46 -10.19
CA LEU A 125 -0.87 -8.69 -10.80
C LEU A 125 -0.96 -8.65 -12.33
N ASN A 126 -1.11 -7.45 -12.92
CA ASN A 126 -1.25 -7.32 -14.38
C ASN A 126 0.04 -6.91 -15.08
N SER A 127 0.99 -6.24 -14.40
CA SER A 127 2.26 -5.87 -15.03
C SER A 127 2.99 -7.07 -15.61
N PRO A 128 3.23 -8.19 -14.89
CA PRO A 128 3.89 -9.36 -15.49
C PRO A 128 3.15 -9.94 -16.71
N LYS A 129 1.81 -9.91 -16.69
CA LYS A 129 0.98 -10.44 -17.78
C LYS A 129 1.12 -9.64 -19.08
N MET A 130 1.36 -8.34 -18.97
CA MET A 130 1.59 -7.44 -20.11
C MET A 130 2.87 -7.80 -20.89
N PHE A 131 3.84 -8.45 -20.24
CA PHE A 131 5.10 -8.87 -20.89
C PHE A 131 5.05 -10.31 -21.40
N SER A 132 4.12 -11.13 -20.91
CA SER A 132 3.83 -12.45 -21.46
C SER A 132 2.86 -12.43 -22.65
N ASP A 133 2.21 -11.30 -22.93
CA ASP A 133 1.32 -11.14 -24.07
C ASP A 133 2.15 -11.00 -25.36
N GLU A 134 2.04 -11.99 -26.27
CA GLU A 134 2.79 -12.02 -27.53
C GLU A 134 2.47 -10.84 -28.47
N THR A 135 1.37 -10.12 -28.22
CA THR A 135 0.98 -8.95 -29.01
C THR A 135 1.72 -7.66 -28.59
N SER A 136 2.36 -7.65 -27.41
CA SER A 136 3.09 -6.50 -26.88
C SER A 136 4.46 -6.33 -27.55
N VAL A 137 4.88 -5.09 -27.83
CA VAL A 137 6.24 -4.82 -28.34
C VAL A 137 7.30 -5.23 -27.31
N VAL A 138 6.96 -5.20 -26.02
CA VAL A 138 7.91 -5.48 -24.95
C VAL A 138 8.15 -6.97 -24.75
N SER A 139 7.20 -7.85 -25.13
CA SER A 139 7.41 -9.30 -25.10
C SER A 139 8.47 -9.77 -26.10
N ARG A 140 8.83 -8.91 -27.08
CA ARG A 140 9.91 -9.15 -28.05
C ARG A 140 11.31 -8.80 -27.52
N LEU A 141 11.42 -8.15 -26.37
CA LEU A 141 12.72 -7.84 -25.77
C LEU A 141 13.37 -9.09 -25.16
N PRO A 142 14.71 -9.16 -25.09
CA PRO A 142 15.41 -10.18 -24.30
C PRO A 142 14.90 -10.23 -22.85
N SER A 143 14.75 -11.43 -22.28
CA SER A 143 14.15 -11.63 -20.95
C SER A 143 14.79 -10.81 -19.82
N ARG A 144 16.11 -10.55 -19.90
CA ARG A 144 16.81 -9.69 -18.93
C ARG A 144 16.34 -8.23 -18.97
N LEU A 145 16.06 -7.71 -20.16
CA LEU A 145 15.55 -6.34 -20.32
C LEU A 145 14.08 -6.24 -19.93
N GLN A 146 13.29 -7.29 -20.14
CA GLN A 146 11.92 -7.36 -19.61
C GLN A 146 11.91 -7.32 -18.08
N GLY A 147 12.81 -8.08 -17.44
CA GLY A 147 12.99 -8.04 -15.98
C GLY A 147 13.38 -6.64 -15.47
N LEU A 148 14.43 -6.05 -16.05
CA LEU A 148 14.85 -4.68 -15.70
C LEU A 148 13.72 -3.66 -15.88
N PHE A 149 12.96 -3.79 -16.97
CA PHE A 149 11.83 -2.90 -17.22
C PHE A 149 10.74 -3.06 -16.16
N LEU A 150 10.39 -4.30 -15.80
CA LEU A 150 9.43 -4.60 -14.72
C LEU A 150 9.90 -4.02 -13.37
N ASP A 151 11.19 -4.18 -13.07
CA ASP A 151 11.83 -3.68 -11.85
C ASP A 151 11.80 -2.15 -11.74
N VAL A 152 11.64 -1.43 -12.86
CA VAL A 152 11.48 0.03 -12.88
C VAL A 152 10.01 0.43 -12.99
N TRP A 153 9.25 -0.26 -13.84
CA TRP A 153 7.87 0.10 -14.19
C TRP A 153 6.89 -0.13 -13.04
N ILE A 154 7.02 -1.24 -12.32
CA ILE A 154 6.16 -1.53 -11.17
C ILE A 154 6.39 -0.48 -10.08
N PRO A 155 7.63 -0.24 -9.58
CA PRO A 155 7.86 0.79 -8.57
C PRO A 155 7.41 2.18 -9.00
N LEU A 156 7.63 2.57 -10.26
CA LEU A 156 7.15 3.86 -10.77
C LEU A 156 5.63 4.01 -10.60
N ASN A 157 4.85 3.03 -11.04
CA ASN A 157 3.39 3.05 -10.90
C ASN A 157 2.97 3.05 -9.42
N LEU A 158 3.63 2.24 -8.58
CA LEU A 158 3.34 2.19 -7.15
C LEU A 158 3.64 3.51 -6.45
N TYR A 159 4.75 4.18 -6.77
CA TYR A 159 5.09 5.48 -6.17
C TYR A 159 4.09 6.57 -6.53
N ILE A 160 3.58 6.57 -7.77
CA ILE A 160 2.52 7.48 -8.20
C ILE A 160 1.23 7.22 -7.41
N ILE A 161 0.87 5.94 -7.23
CA ILE A 161 -0.27 5.52 -6.38
C ILE A 161 -0.07 5.99 -4.94
N PHE A 162 1.10 5.74 -4.36
CA PHE A 162 1.47 6.04 -2.97
C PHE A 162 1.34 7.52 -2.64
N ARG A 163 1.90 8.37 -3.51
CA ARG A 163 1.77 9.83 -3.36
C ARG A 163 0.31 10.28 -3.47
N CYS A 164 -0.43 9.67 -4.37
CA CYS A 164 -1.79 10.07 -4.68
C CYS A 164 -2.80 9.65 -3.61
N LEU A 165 -2.64 8.47 -3.02
CA LEU A 165 -3.60 7.85 -2.09
C LEU A 165 -3.01 7.72 -0.69
N ASP A 166 -2.21 8.73 -0.31
CA ASP A 166 -1.79 8.97 1.06
C ASP A 166 -1.06 7.80 1.74
N ASN A 167 -0.18 7.08 1.04
CA ASN A 167 0.51 5.91 1.59
C ASN A 167 2.03 6.04 1.40
N ILE A 168 2.67 6.95 2.12
CA ILE A 168 4.04 7.40 1.86
C ILE A 168 5.04 6.40 2.44
N PRO A 169 5.86 5.70 1.62
CA PRO A 169 6.85 4.76 2.12
C PRO A 169 8.03 5.48 2.78
N VAL A 170 8.60 4.85 3.80
CA VAL A 170 9.91 5.23 4.34
C VAL A 170 11.00 4.50 3.57
N PHE A 171 11.82 5.22 2.81
CA PHE A 171 12.80 4.59 1.92
C PHE A 171 14.11 4.18 2.59
N LEU A 172 14.67 4.99 3.50
CA LEU A 172 16.00 4.70 4.06
C LEU A 172 15.93 4.18 5.51
N ASN A 173 14.97 4.65 6.32
CA ASN A 173 14.87 4.31 7.74
C ASN A 173 16.20 4.59 8.47
N VAL A 174 16.78 5.76 8.21
CA VAL A 174 18.09 6.20 8.73
C VAL A 174 18.16 6.16 10.27
N PRO A 175 17.09 6.49 11.03
CA PRO A 175 17.11 6.36 12.49
C PRO A 175 17.46 4.96 13.00
N ASP A 176 16.93 3.90 12.37
CA ASP A 176 17.24 2.52 12.77
C ASP A 176 18.63 2.08 12.30
N LEU A 177 19.06 2.51 11.10
CA LEU A 177 20.38 2.17 10.55
C LEU A 177 21.51 2.72 11.43
N SER A 178 21.33 3.92 11.95
CA SER A 178 22.35 4.65 12.72
C SER A 178 22.39 4.26 14.20
N ARG A 179 21.41 3.49 14.71
CA ARG A 179 21.27 3.09 16.13
C ARG A 179 21.40 4.27 17.12
N VAL A 180 21.01 5.46 16.71
CA VAL A 180 21.15 6.68 17.49
C VAL A 180 20.21 6.66 18.70
N SER A 181 20.75 6.90 19.89
CA SER A 181 19.98 7.00 21.14
C SER A 181 19.57 8.43 21.51
N ASP A 182 20.07 9.45 20.79
CA ASP A 182 19.71 10.85 21.02
C ASP A 182 18.41 11.18 20.26
N ASP A 183 17.37 11.56 21.01
CA ASP A 183 16.04 11.89 20.50
C ASP A 183 16.04 13.06 19.51
N ARG A 184 16.92 14.06 19.69
CA ARG A 184 17.00 15.21 18.77
C ARG A 184 17.59 14.81 17.43
N LEU A 185 18.68 14.06 17.47
CA LEU A 185 19.31 13.57 16.26
C LEU A 185 18.39 12.58 15.53
N ARG A 186 17.67 11.72 16.27
CA ARG A 186 16.63 10.85 15.72
C ARG A 186 15.54 11.63 14.99
N GLY A 187 15.00 12.68 15.60
CA GLY A 187 13.99 13.54 14.97
C GLY A 187 14.50 14.22 13.69
N LEU A 188 15.76 14.63 13.67
CA LEU A 188 16.41 15.17 12.47
C LEU A 188 16.52 14.12 11.35
N LEU A 189 16.98 12.91 11.68
CA LEU A 189 17.11 11.80 10.74
C LEU A 189 15.74 11.39 10.16
N GLN A 190 14.71 11.34 11.00
CA GLN A 190 13.34 11.09 10.56
C GLN A 190 12.84 12.18 9.60
N SER A 191 13.15 13.45 9.89
CA SER A 191 12.81 14.57 9.00
C SER A 191 13.51 14.46 7.65
N ILE A 192 14.78 14.03 7.63
CA ILE A 192 15.54 13.78 6.40
C ILE A 192 14.85 12.69 5.57
N ASP A 193 14.47 11.57 6.18
CA ASP A 193 13.73 10.48 5.52
C ASP A 193 12.40 10.96 4.94
N THR A 194 11.65 11.78 5.67
CA THR A 194 10.40 12.38 5.19
C THR A 194 10.64 13.21 3.93
N VAL A 195 11.66 14.09 3.94
CA VAL A 195 12.01 14.92 2.77
C VAL A 195 12.43 14.05 1.58
N ILE A 196 13.27 13.04 1.81
CA ILE A 196 13.75 12.14 0.76
C ILE A 196 12.59 11.37 0.14
N SER A 197 11.67 10.86 0.96
CA SER A 197 10.51 10.11 0.47
C SER A 197 9.61 10.99 -0.39
N HIS A 198 9.32 12.23 0.05
CA HIS A 198 8.57 13.19 -0.74
C HIS A 198 9.25 13.54 -2.06
N LEU A 199 10.58 13.70 -2.06
CA LEU A 199 11.35 13.98 -3.26
C LEU A 199 11.29 12.82 -4.26
N ILE A 200 11.48 11.58 -3.80
CA ILE A 200 11.38 10.37 -4.64
C ILE A 200 9.98 10.28 -5.26
N LEU A 201 8.94 10.43 -4.44
CA LEU A 201 7.56 10.37 -4.91
C LEU A 201 7.22 11.53 -5.87
N LEU A 202 7.79 12.71 -5.66
CA LEU A 202 7.61 13.87 -6.55
C LEU A 202 8.21 13.58 -7.92
N VAL A 203 9.46 13.12 -7.97
CA VAL A 203 10.14 12.76 -9.22
C VAL A 203 9.36 11.67 -9.94
N ALA A 204 8.95 10.62 -9.24
CA ALA A 204 8.14 9.55 -9.81
C ALA A 204 6.82 10.07 -10.40
N SER A 205 6.16 11.02 -9.73
CA SER A 205 4.92 11.62 -10.21
C SER A 205 5.12 12.54 -11.41
N CYS A 206 6.21 13.29 -11.46
CA CYS A 206 6.57 14.09 -12.64
C CYS A 206 6.84 13.19 -13.86
N VAL A 207 7.62 12.12 -13.68
CA VAL A 207 7.88 11.15 -14.75
C VAL A 207 6.57 10.47 -15.17
N GLY A 208 5.75 10.04 -14.22
CA GLY A 208 4.44 9.45 -14.47
C GLY A 208 3.53 10.38 -15.28
N PHE A 209 3.48 11.66 -14.93
CA PHE A 209 2.71 12.67 -15.65
C PHE A 209 3.18 12.80 -17.11
N VAL A 210 4.49 12.89 -17.35
CA VAL A 210 5.06 12.95 -18.71
C VAL A 210 4.72 11.70 -19.53
N LEU A 211 4.69 10.53 -18.89
CA LEU A 211 4.33 9.26 -19.51
C LEU A 211 2.81 9.00 -19.60
N GLY A 212 1.98 9.93 -19.11
CA GLY A 212 0.53 9.78 -19.10
C GLY A 212 0.00 8.74 -18.10
N LEU A 213 0.81 8.30 -17.14
CA LEU A 213 0.41 7.36 -16.09
C LEU A 213 -0.58 8.01 -15.13
N GLN A 214 -1.63 7.27 -14.79
CA GLN A 214 -2.64 7.70 -13.82
C GLN A 214 -2.49 6.90 -12.53
N PRO A 215 -2.53 7.57 -11.34
CA PRO A 215 -2.48 6.88 -10.05
C PRO A 215 -3.71 5.99 -9.81
N VAL A 216 -4.87 6.40 -10.32
CA VAL A 216 -6.10 5.62 -10.21
C VAL A 216 -6.57 5.26 -11.61
N GLN A 217 -6.66 3.96 -11.89
CA GLN A 217 -7.01 3.43 -13.19
C GLN A 217 -8.41 2.81 -13.12
N GLN A 218 -9.32 3.28 -13.97
CA GLN A 218 -10.70 2.77 -14.01
C GLN A 218 -10.77 1.26 -14.27
N LYS A 219 -9.83 0.68 -15.02
CA LYS A 219 -9.76 -0.78 -15.24
C LYS A 219 -9.48 -1.60 -13.97
N TYR A 220 -9.03 -0.97 -12.89
CA TYR A 220 -8.73 -1.62 -11.62
C TYR A 220 -9.71 -1.23 -10.50
N THR A 221 -10.43 -0.12 -10.65
CA THR A 221 -11.34 0.43 -9.64
C THR A 221 -12.81 0.29 -10.09
N PRO A 222 -13.73 -0.24 -9.25
CA PRO A 222 -15.15 -0.25 -9.55
C PRO A 222 -15.69 1.13 -9.98
N ASP A 223 -16.63 1.16 -10.93
CA ASP A 223 -17.09 2.41 -11.56
C ASP A 223 -17.72 3.41 -10.57
N ASP A 224 -18.48 2.90 -9.61
CA ASP A 224 -19.06 3.70 -8.52
C ASP A 224 -17.95 4.34 -7.67
N ALA A 225 -16.99 3.55 -7.20
CA ALA A 225 -15.86 4.05 -6.43
C ALA A 225 -15.00 5.05 -7.21
N TYR A 226 -14.75 4.77 -8.50
CA TYR A 226 -13.96 5.64 -9.38
C TYR A 226 -14.65 7.00 -9.60
N SER A 227 -15.95 6.98 -9.92
CA SER A 227 -16.72 8.19 -10.16
C SER A 227 -16.85 9.08 -8.91
N THR A 228 -17.07 8.48 -7.73
CA THR A 228 -17.08 9.21 -6.46
C THR A 228 -15.71 9.86 -6.20
N TRP A 229 -14.62 9.10 -6.33
CA TRP A 229 -13.26 9.63 -6.16
C TRP A 229 -12.95 10.79 -7.11
N GLN A 230 -13.31 10.64 -8.38
CA GLN A 230 -13.07 11.67 -9.40
C GLN A 230 -13.85 12.96 -9.10
N SER A 231 -15.12 12.86 -8.69
CA SER A 231 -15.94 14.01 -8.29
C SER A 231 -15.35 14.75 -7.08
N ARG A 232 -14.88 14.02 -6.05
CA ARG A 232 -14.19 14.63 -4.90
C ARG A 232 -12.96 15.42 -5.33
N ARG A 233 -12.12 14.83 -6.19
CA ARG A 233 -10.91 15.47 -6.73
C ARG A 233 -11.20 16.75 -7.52
N GLN A 234 -12.25 16.74 -8.33
CA GLN A 234 -12.66 17.92 -9.10
C GLN A 234 -13.17 19.05 -8.20
N ASN A 235 -13.89 18.72 -7.14
CA ASN A 235 -14.40 19.72 -6.19
C ASN A 235 -13.27 20.41 -5.43
N VAL A 236 -12.26 19.66 -4.96
CA VAL A 236 -11.07 20.23 -4.31
C VAL A 236 -10.34 21.22 -5.22
N LYS A 237 -10.22 20.90 -6.52
CA LYS A 237 -9.59 21.80 -7.51
C LYS A 237 -10.37 23.08 -7.81
N LYS A 238 -11.69 23.10 -7.58
CA LYS A 238 -12.53 24.29 -7.78
C LYS A 238 -12.48 25.24 -6.59
N THR A 239 -12.13 24.73 -5.41
CA THR A 239 -12.11 25.48 -4.16
C THR A 239 -10.71 25.97 -3.76
N ALA A 240 -9.67 25.55 -4.47
CA ALA A 240 -8.26 25.93 -4.29
C ALA A 240 -7.82 26.93 -5.35
#